data_AF-A4WYC6-F1
#
_entry.id   AF-A4WYC6-F1
#
_cell.length_a   1.000
_cell.length_b   1.000
_cell.length_c   1.000
_cell.angle_alpha   90.00
_cell.angle_beta   90.00
_cell.angle_gamma   90.00
#
_symmetry.space_group_name_H-M   'P 1'
#
loop_
_entity.id
_entity.type
_entity.pdbx_description
1 polymer ?
#
loop_
_entity_poly.entity_id
_entity_poly.type
_entity_poly.pdbx_seq_one_letter_code
_entity_poly.pdbx_strand_id
1 'polypeptide(L)' 'MLNVLDEFTRECLSIRVSRKLNSTDVLDVLSELFILRGVPGHIRSDNVLCREELAA' A
#
# COMPACT_ATOMS: atom_id res chain seq x y z
N MET A 1 -7.53 -3.60 -7.80
CA MET A 1 -6.95 -2.27 -8.03
C MET A 1 -6.18 -1.90 -6.78
N LEU A 2 -4.92 -1.48 -6.91
CA LEU A 2 -4.07 -1.03 -5.81
C LEU A 2 -3.80 0.45 -6.03
N ASN A 3 -4.09 1.27 -5.03
CA ASN A 3 -3.81 2.70 -5.05
C ASN A 3 -2.86 3.01 -3.90
N VAL A 4 -1.73 3.64 -4.22
CA VAL A 4 -0.79 4.14 -3.23
C VAL A 4 -0.87 5.65 -3.25
N LEU A 5 -1.21 6.21 -2.09
CA LEU A 5 -1.40 7.64 -1.88
C LEU A 5 -0.43 8.10 -0.81
N ASP A 6 0.10 9.30 -0.98
CA ASP A 6 0.76 10.02 0.11
C ASP A 6 -0.30 10.74 0.93
N GLU A 7 -0.45 10.39 2.21
CA GLU A 7 -1.52 10.91 3.07
C GLU A 7 -1.35 12.40 3.41
N PHE A 8 -0.12 12.90 3.43
CA PHE A 8 0.18 14.29 3.82
C PHE A 8 -0.03 15.27 2.68
N THR A 9 0.45 14.90 1.49
CA THR A 9 0.34 15.73 0.28
C THR A 9 -0.94 15.44 -0.51
N ARG A 10 -1.61 14.32 -0.23
CA ARG A 10 -2.72 13.76 -1.01
C ARG A 10 -2.33 13.47 -2.46
N GLU A 11 -1.04 13.29 -2.72
CA GLU A 11 -0.54 12.93 -4.04
C GLU A 11 -0.82 11.45 -4.33
N CYS A 12 -1.32 11.15 -5.53
CA CYS A 12 -1.46 9.79 -5.98
C CYS A 12 -0.12 9.30 -6.54
N LEU A 13 0.54 8.41 -5.79
CA LEU A 13 1.89 7.94 -6.10
C LEU A 13 1.89 6.83 -7.15
N SER A 14 0.92 5.93 -7.08
CA SER A 14 0.79 4.83 -8.03
C SER A 14 -0.63 4.25 -8.05
N ILE A 15 -1.11 3.90 -9.24
CA ILE A 15 -2.37 3.15 -9.44
C ILE A 15 -2.03 1.92 -10.27
N ARG A 16 -2.15 0.73 -9.68
CA ARG A 16 -1.94 -0.54 -10.37
C ARG A 16 -3.27 -1.27 -10.55
N VAL A 17 -3.64 -1.47 -11.82
CA VAL A 17 -4.85 -2.18 -12.22
C VAL A 17 -4.46 -3.54 -12.76
N SER A 18 -4.92 -4.60 -12.11
CA SER A 18 -4.78 -5.98 -12.58
C SER A 18 -6.04 -6.76 -12.23
N ARG A 19 -6.33 -7.82 -13.00
CA ARG A 19 -7.46 -8.73 -12.76
C ARG A 19 -7.30 -9.51 -11.45
N LYS A 20 -6.06 -9.77 -11.03
CA LYS A 20 -5.71 -10.36 -9.74
C LYS A 20 -4.43 -9.69 -9.27
N LEU A 21 -4.41 -9.22 -8.03
CA LEU A 21 -3.24 -8.66 -7.37
C LEU A 21 -2.83 -9.63 -6.28
N ASN A 22 -1.57 -10.03 -6.28
CA ASN A 22 -0.98 -10.84 -5.22
C ASN A 22 -0.12 -9.95 -4.30
N SER A 23 0.33 -10.49 -3.17
CA SER A 23 1.23 -9.79 -2.26
C SER A 23 2.53 -9.35 -2.94
N THR A 24 3.11 -10.19 -3.82
CA THR A 24 4.29 -9.85 -4.61
C THR A 24 4.06 -8.61 -5.46
N ASP A 25 2.89 -8.46 -6.08
CA ASP A 25 2.56 -7.30 -6.90
C ASP A 25 2.55 -6.00 -6.08
N VAL A 26 2.11 -6.07 -4.83
CA VAL A 26 2.10 -4.93 -3.92
C VAL A 26 3.53 -4.58 -3.49
N LEU A 27 4.34 -5.59 -3.18
CA LEU A 27 5.73 -5.40 -2.78
C LEU A 27 6.55 -4.76 -3.90
N ASP A 28 6.42 -5.23 -5.14
CA ASP A 28 7.15 -4.66 -6.27
C ASP A 28 6.87 -3.16 -6.44
N VAL A 29 5.60 -2.75 -6.36
CA VAL A 29 5.20 -1.33 -6.46
C VAL A 29 5.78 -0.51 -5.31
N LEU A 30 5.71 -1.03 -4.09
CA LEU A 30 6.27 -0.34 -2.93
C LEU A 30 7.78 -0.22 -3.02
N SER A 31 8.47 -1.26 -3.49
CA SER A 31 9.92 -1.24 -3.70
C SER A 31 10.34 -0.19 -4.73
N GLU A 32 9.65 -0.10 -5.86
CA GLU A 32 9.91 0.95 -6.86
C GLU A 32 9.71 2.35 -6.27
N LEU A 33 8.62 2.56 -5.53
CA LEU A 33 8.34 3.82 -4.86
C LEU A 33 9.40 4.18 -3.82
N PHE A 34 9.90 3.21 -3.06
CA PHE A 34 10.95 3.43 -2.07
C PHE A 34 12.29 3.83 -2.71
N ILE A 35 12.61 3.30 -3.89
CA ILE A 35 13.80 3.71 -4.63
C ILE A 35 13.65 5.13 -5.18
N LEU A 36 12.46 5.47 -5.70
CA LEU A 36 12.23 6.76 -6.34
C LEU A 36 12.04 7.93 -5.36
N ARG A 37 11.38 7.68 -4.22
CA ARG A 37 11.00 8.73 -3.24
C ARG A 37 11.61 8.56 -1.86
N GLY A 38 12.28 7.44 -1.61
CA GLY A 38 12.82 7.08 -0.30
C GLY A 38 11.86 6.25 0.55
N VAL A 39 12.35 5.78 1.70
CA VAL A 39 11.59 4.92 2.61
C VAL A 39 10.66 5.79 3.48
N PRO A 40 9.34 5.51 3.53
CA PRO A 40 8.41 6.27 4.36
C PRO A 40 8.59 5.92 5.84
N GLY A 41 8.31 6.88 6.73
CA GLY A 41 8.31 6.64 8.17
C GLY A 41 7.06 5.90 8.68
N HIS A 42 5.95 5.95 7.93
CA HIS A 42 4.69 5.31 8.28
C HIS A 42 3.97 4.80 7.04
N ILE A 43 3.37 3.61 7.13
CA ILE A 43 2.56 3.02 6.07
C ILE A 43 1.21 2.63 6.68
N ARG A 44 0.13 3.18 6.14
CA ARG A 44 -1.24 2.79 6.45
C ARG A 44 -1.81 1.98 5.30
N SER A 45 -2.34 0.79 5.59
CA SER A 45 -3.02 -0.04 4.62
C SER A 45 -4.51 -0.07 4.97
N ASP A 46 -5.36 0.45 4.07
CA ASP A 46 -6.82 0.38 4.19
C ASP A 46 -7.37 -1.02 3.82
N ASN A 47 -6.71 -2.07 4.30
CA ASN A 47 -7.24 -3.43 4.24
C ASN A 47 -7.86 -3.77 5.59
N VAL A 48 -9.19 -3.77 5.66
CA VAL A 48 -9.90 -4.35 6.80
C VAL A 48 -9.74 -5.86 6.69
N LEU A 49 -8.65 -6.40 7.26
CA LEU A 49 -8.71 -7.75 7.79
C LEU A 49 -9.82 -7.74 8.82
N CYS A 50 -10.88 -8.53 8.62
CA CYS A 50 -11.85 -8.80 9.66
C CYS A 50 -11.03 -9.24 10.88
N ARG A 51 -10.90 -8.36 11.88
CA ARG A 51 -10.36 -8.76 13.17
C ARG A 51 -11.32 -9.83 13.65
N GLU A 52 -10.85 -11.07 13.78
CA GLU A 52 -11.30 -11.82 14.94
C GLU A 52 -10.91 -10.94 16.13
N GLU A 53 -11.91 -10.29 16.71
CA GLU A 53 -11.81 -9.80 18.08
C GLU A 53 -11.50 -11.02 18.94
N LEU A 54 -10.23 -11.18 19.33
CA LEU A 54 -9.86 -12.02 20.45
C LEU A 54 -8.91 -11.24 21.37
N ALA A 55 -9.57 -10.53 22.28
CA ALA A 55 -9.32 -10.48 23.72
C ALA A 55 -7.88 -10.30 24.22
N ALA A 56 -7.61 -9.13 24.78
CA ALA A 56 -6.98 -8.94 26.10
C ALA A 56 -7.25 -7.51 26.60
#